data_AF-A0A920JJH4-F1
#
_entry.id   AF-A0A920JJH4-F1
#
_cell.length_a   1.000
_cell.length_b   1.000
_cell.length_c   1.000
_cell.angle_alpha   90.00
_cell.angle_beta   90.00
_cell.angle_gamma   90.00
#
_symmetry.space_group_name_H-M   'P 1'
#
loop_
_entity.id
_entity.type
_entity.pdbx_description
1 polymer ?
#
loop_
_entity_poly.entity_id
_entity_poly.type
_entity_poly.pdbx_seq_one_letter_code
_entity_poly.pdbx_strand_id
1 'polypeptide(L)'
;MNKFTGETKWKYHTVNEPIETGFNDADTKKWGPSGVPVWSSPTIDKKRGRIYFGTGQNYSAPATNMSDSIIAIDLNTGKKVWSFQSDK
;
A
#
# COMPACT_ATOMS: atom_id res chain seq x y z
N MET A 1 -8.13 -3.30 -13.76
CA MET A 1 -8.81 -4.49 -14.32
C MET A 1 -9.20 -4.23 -15.77
N ASN A 2 -9.20 -5.23 -16.63
CA ASN A 2 -9.81 -5.13 -17.96
C ASN A 2 -11.32 -4.90 -17.80
N LYS A 3 -11.87 -3.87 -18.46
CA LYS A 3 -13.26 -3.46 -18.30
C LYS A 3 -14.29 -4.47 -18.84
N PHE A 4 -13.87 -5.41 -19.68
CA PHE A 4 -14.76 -6.40 -20.30
C PHE A 4 -14.57 -7.79 -19.71
N THR A 5 -13.34 -8.19 -19.43
CA THR A 5 -13.03 -9.57 -18.99
C THR A 5 -12.91 -9.72 -17.49
N GLY A 6 -12.75 -8.62 -16.74
CA GLY A 6 -12.46 -8.70 -15.31
C GLY A 6 -11.01 -9.13 -14.99
N GLU A 7 -10.15 -9.27 -16.00
CA GLU A 7 -8.77 -9.69 -15.78
C GLU A 7 -7.97 -8.60 -15.06
N THR A 8 -7.19 -8.98 -14.04
CA THR A 8 -6.32 -8.05 -13.31
C THR A 8 -5.12 -7.69 -14.17
N LYS A 9 -4.92 -6.38 -14.45
CA LYS A 9 -3.76 -5.89 -15.20
C LYS A 9 -2.49 -5.85 -14.35
N TRP A 10 -2.63 -5.38 -13.12
CA TRP A 10 -1.57 -5.29 -12.13
C TRP A 10 -2.21 -5.16 -10.76
N LYS A 11 -1.42 -5.47 -9.73
CA LYS A 11 -1.76 -5.28 -8.32
C LYS A 11 -0.56 -4.66 -7.63
N TYR A 12 -0.82 -3.69 -6.76
CA TYR A 12 0.19 -3.05 -5.94
C TYR A 12 -0.15 -3.28 -4.47
N HIS A 13 0.82 -3.76 -3.69
CA HIS A 13 0.69 -3.92 -2.25
C HIS A 13 1.37 -2.74 -1.55
N THR A 14 0.64 -2.07 -0.66
CA THR A 14 1.11 -0.90 0.10
C THR A 14 1.94 -1.27 1.33
N VAL A 15 2.03 -2.56 1.64
CA VAL A 15 2.82 -3.12 2.72
C VAL A 15 3.47 -4.41 2.22
N ASN A 16 4.68 -4.70 2.70
CA ASN A 16 5.38 -5.94 2.36
C ASN A 16 4.70 -7.14 3.03
N GLU A 17 5.06 -8.34 2.56
CA GLU A 17 4.65 -9.58 3.22
C GLU A 17 5.05 -9.57 4.70
N PRO A 18 4.16 -10.00 5.59
CA PRO A 18 4.45 -10.02 7.02
C PRO A 18 5.48 -11.08 7.35
N ILE A 19 6.34 -10.76 8.31
CA ILE A 19 7.25 -11.68 8.99
C ILE A 19 6.75 -11.96 10.41
N GLU A 20 7.21 -13.06 11.00
CA GLU A 20 6.98 -13.34 12.41
C GLU A 20 7.73 -12.30 13.26
N THR A 21 7.02 -11.64 14.17
CA THR A 21 7.57 -10.56 15.02
C THR A 21 7.64 -10.92 16.50
N GLY A 22 7.36 -12.19 16.84
CA GLY A 22 7.38 -12.72 18.20
C GLY A 22 6.05 -13.36 18.59
N PHE A 23 5.76 -13.39 19.89
CA PHE A 23 4.53 -13.98 20.44
C PHE A 23 3.70 -12.94 21.22
N ASN A 24 2.41 -13.20 21.41
CA ASN A 24 1.57 -12.50 22.39
C ASN A 24 1.58 -13.24 23.74
N ASP A 25 0.90 -12.68 24.74
CA ASP A 25 0.84 -13.25 26.10
C ASP A 25 0.09 -14.59 26.17
N ALA A 26 -0.54 -15.00 25.07
CA ALA A 26 -1.22 -16.28 24.90
C ALA A 26 -0.42 -17.24 23.99
N ASP A 27 0.91 -17.08 23.92
CA ASP A 27 1.84 -17.91 23.14
C ASP A 27 1.48 -18.06 21.66
N THR A 28 0.80 -17.06 21.09
CA THR A 28 0.43 -17.03 19.67
C THR A 28 1.38 -16.14 18.88
N LYS A 29 1.84 -16.64 17.73
CA LYS A 29 2.71 -15.91 16.81
C LYS A 29 2.07 -14.59 16.36
N LYS A 30 2.84 -13.51 16.47
CA LYS A 30 2.53 -12.19 15.91
C LYS A 30 3.17 -12.05 14.53
N TRP A 31 2.48 -11.32 13.66
CA TRP A 31 2.90 -11.09 12.29
C TRP A 31 2.83 -9.60 11.95
N GLY A 32 3.81 -9.14 11.20
CA GLY A 32 3.83 -7.78 10.67
C GLY A 32 4.98 -7.54 9.70
N PRO A 33 4.97 -6.43 8.94
CA PRO A 33 4.04 -5.30 9.08
C PRO A 33 2.64 -5.60 8.54
N SER A 34 1.63 -4.86 9.01
CA SER A 34 0.27 -4.91 8.49
C SER A 34 -0.35 -3.50 8.44
N GLY A 35 -1.52 -3.39 7.79
CA GLY A 35 -2.23 -2.13 7.61
C GLY A 35 -1.84 -1.43 6.30
N VAL A 36 -1.66 -0.11 6.37
CA VAL A 36 -1.45 0.76 5.21
C VAL A 36 -2.60 0.67 4.18
N PRO A 37 -3.88 0.71 4.63
CA PRO A 37 -5.01 0.48 3.74
C PRO A 37 -5.24 1.66 2.78
N VAL A 38 -5.91 1.39 1.66
CA VAL A 38 -6.39 2.43 0.73
C VAL A 38 -7.92 2.43 0.76
N TRP A 39 -8.50 3.37 1.51
CA TRP A 39 -9.96 3.53 1.63
C TRP A 39 -10.52 4.67 0.78
N SER A 40 -9.65 5.56 0.28
CA SER A 40 -10.03 6.71 -0.56
C SER A 40 -10.07 6.35 -2.04
N SER A 41 -10.85 7.11 -2.82
CA SER A 41 -10.78 7.04 -4.29
C SER A 41 -9.43 7.58 -4.80
N PRO A 42 -8.75 6.86 -5.72
CA PRO A 42 -7.54 7.36 -6.36
C PRO A 42 -7.86 8.45 -7.39
N THR A 43 -6.87 9.29 -7.70
CA THR A 43 -6.93 10.25 -8.83
C THR A 43 -5.94 9.89 -9.93
N ILE A 44 -6.24 10.25 -11.17
CA ILE A 44 -5.45 9.90 -12.37
C ILE A 44 -4.95 11.18 -13.05
N ASP A 45 -3.63 11.29 -13.21
CA ASP A 45 -3.00 12.25 -14.13
C ASP A 45 -2.65 11.53 -15.43
N LYS A 46 -3.50 11.70 -16.45
CA LYS A 46 -3.33 11.08 -17.76
C LYS A 46 -2.10 11.60 -18.50
N LYS A 47 -1.75 12.88 -18.33
CA LYS A 47 -0.61 13.50 -19.03
C LYS A 47 0.71 12.89 -18.56
N ARG A 48 0.83 12.63 -17.26
CA ARG A 48 2.02 11.98 -16.67
C ARG A 48 1.93 10.46 -16.62
N GLY A 49 0.77 9.88 -16.90
CA GLY A 49 0.52 8.44 -16.75
C GLY A 49 0.67 7.98 -15.29
N ARG A 50 0.05 8.71 -14.35
CA ARG A 50 0.17 8.45 -12.91
C ARG A 50 -1.19 8.23 -12.25
N ILE A 51 -1.19 7.38 -11.24
CA ILE A 51 -2.28 7.27 -10.26
C ILE A 51 -1.73 7.75 -8.92
N TYR A 52 -2.50 8.57 -8.21
CA TYR A 52 -2.18 9.00 -6.85
C TYR A 52 -3.28 8.57 -5.88
N PHE A 53 -2.89 8.11 -4.69
CA PHE A 53 -3.81 7.73 -3.63
C PHE A 53 -3.17 7.91 -2.25
N GLY A 54 -4.01 8.14 -1.24
CA GLY A 54 -3.61 8.16 0.16
C GLY A 54 -3.66 6.77 0.79
N THR A 55 -2.82 6.55 1.79
CA THR A 55 -2.82 5.36 2.63
C THR A 55 -3.13 5.72 4.09
N GLY A 56 -3.77 4.79 4.79
CA GLY A 56 -3.90 4.85 6.25
C GLY A 56 -2.64 4.36 6.97
N GLN A 57 -2.79 4.13 8.27
CA GLN A 57 -1.71 3.77 9.17
C GLN A 57 -1.29 2.30 9.10
N ASN A 58 -0.06 1.98 9.53
CA ASN A 58 0.33 0.62 9.92
C ASN A 58 -0.48 0.17 11.15
N TYR A 59 -0.93 -1.08 11.17
CA TYR A 59 -1.66 -1.68 12.29
C TYR A 59 -0.76 -2.51 13.22
N SER A 60 0.36 -3.01 12.70
CA SER A 60 1.36 -3.74 13.47
C SER A 60 2.77 -3.32 13.07
N ALA A 61 3.71 -3.50 14.01
CA ALA A 61 5.13 -3.30 13.78
C ALA A 61 5.71 -4.39 12.84
N PRO A 62 6.85 -4.13 12.17
CA PRO A 62 7.58 -2.86 12.15
C PRO A 62 6.84 -1.75 11.40
N ALA A 63 7.11 -0.50 11.76
CA ALA A 63 6.60 0.64 11.01
C ALA A 63 7.19 0.67 9.59
N THR A 64 6.40 1.13 8.63
CA THR A 64 6.82 1.26 7.22
C THR A 64 6.73 2.71 6.77
N ASN A 65 7.52 3.08 5.76
CA ASN A 65 7.51 4.40 5.16
C ASN A 65 6.34 4.65 4.17
N MET A 66 5.33 3.78 4.21
CA MET A 66 4.11 3.90 3.40
C MET A 66 2.87 4.15 4.25
N SER A 67 2.99 4.13 5.58
CA SER A 67 1.91 4.55 6.51
C SER A 67 1.58 6.03 6.28
N ASP A 68 0.31 6.42 6.38
CA ASP A 68 -0.11 7.84 6.39
C ASP A 68 0.51 8.66 5.24
N SER A 69 0.56 8.06 4.05
CA SER A 69 1.35 8.55 2.93
C SER A 69 0.49 8.86 1.70
N ILE A 70 1.02 9.71 0.83
CA ILE A 70 0.57 9.81 -0.56
C ILE A 70 1.51 8.96 -1.42
N ILE A 71 0.94 8.07 -2.24
CA ILE A 71 1.70 7.20 -3.14
C ILE A 71 1.35 7.54 -4.58
N ALA A 72 2.38 7.64 -5.42
CA ALA A 72 2.25 7.70 -6.87
C ALA A 72 2.72 6.39 -7.50
N ILE A 73 1.87 5.80 -8.35
CA ILE A 73 2.21 4.63 -9.16
C ILE A 73 2.06 4.94 -10.65
N ASP A 74 2.76 4.17 -11.46
CA ASP A 74 2.62 4.21 -12.91
C ASP A 74 1.29 3.57 -13.36
N LEU A 75 0.52 4.29 -14.18
CA LEU A 75 -0.82 3.88 -14.61
C LEU A 75 -0.82 2.55 -15.40
N ASN A 76 0.24 2.28 -16.16
CA ASN A 76 0.29 1.13 -17.07
C ASN A 76 0.85 -0.11 -16.39
N THR A 77 1.85 0.07 -15.53
CA THR A 77 2.61 -1.04 -14.92
C THR A 77 2.26 -1.30 -13.46
N GLY A 78 1.64 -0.34 -12.77
CA GLY A 78 1.35 -0.43 -11.34
C GLY A 78 2.59 -0.27 -10.44
N LYS A 79 3.77 0.02 -11.00
CA LYS A 79 5.01 0.18 -10.23
C LYS A 79 5.01 1.50 -9.47
N LYS A 80 5.51 1.49 -8.22
CA LYS A 80 5.71 2.72 -7.44
C LYS A 80 6.68 3.64 -8.18
N VAL A 81 6.29 4.91 -8.28
CA VAL A 81 7.14 6.00 -8.79
C VAL A 81 7.75 6.73 -7.61
N TRP A 82 6.92 7.15 -6.65
CA TRP A 82 7.36 7.76 -5.40
C TRP A 82 6.30 7.57 -4.31
N SER A 83 6.71 7.79 -3.07
CA SER A 83 5.82 7.90 -1.91
C SER A 83 6.27 9.07 -1.05
N PHE A 84 5.33 9.77 -0.44
CA PHE A 84 5.57 10.85 0.50
C PHE A 84 4.77 10.57 1.77
N GLN A 85 5.48 10.31 2.87
CA GLN A 85 4.95 10.31 4.21
C GLN A 85 5.25 11.69 4.80
N SER A 86 4.24 12.40 5.29
CA SER A 86 4.51 13.67 5.97
C SER A 86 5.15 13.36 7.32
N ASP A 87 6.29 13.98 7.59
CA ASP A 87 6.79 14.09 8.95
C ASP A 87 5.90 15.08 9.73
N LYS A 88 5.92 14.99 11.07
CA LYS A 88 5.29 15.98 11.95
C LYS A 88 6.08 17.28 11.99
#